data_AF-A0A6L3F1N6-F1
#
_entry.id   AF-A0A6L3F1N6-F1
#
_cell.length_a   1.000
_cell.length_b   1.000
_cell.length_c   1.000
_cell.angle_alpha   90.00
_cell.angle_beta   90.00
_cell.angle_gamma   90.00
#
_symmetry.space_group_name_H-M   'P 1'
#
loop_
_entity.id
_entity.type
_entity.pdbx_description
1 polymer ?
#
loop_
_entity_poly.entity_id
_entity_poly.type
_entity_poly.pdbx_seq_one_letter_code
_entity_poly.pdbx_strand_id
1 'polypeptide(L)'
;MTKTVSTRKPVVDWITVVAIAAIAISLNVAIHEGTHALTCLLGGGDLQEYSALHVLCGSQTVLQDKFVAGSAAIFNILFGLLIWRFVSSPREMSSSTRFFLWLFMLMNWLNGSGYFMFSGIANVGDLAEVIDGWEPAWLWRVLMTIFGTVMFMFFVWLALRELGKMIGGELDEQIGRANKLGLISYFTAFMVVLLAGLFNPYGFASLPVIAGLLAVAGGMSPLVWMMQWFRAKTFVKVEKKPLEIHRSWQLIAIAGVAVFVYAFILGQTIYF
;
A
#
# COMPACT_ATOMS: atom_id res chain seq x y z
N MET A 1 -4.60 41.78 13.51
CA MET A 1 -3.97 41.26 12.28
C MET A 1 -4.91 40.25 11.65
N THR A 2 -5.70 40.68 10.69
CA THR A 2 -6.59 39.84 9.88
C THR A 2 -5.73 38.98 8.96
N LYS A 3 -5.67 37.67 9.21
CA LYS A 3 -5.07 36.72 8.26
C LYS A 3 -5.92 36.76 6.99
N THR A 4 -5.38 37.34 5.92
CA THR A 4 -5.91 37.18 4.57
C THR A 4 -5.82 35.69 4.20
N VAL A 5 -6.93 34.97 4.35
CA VAL A 5 -7.09 33.65 3.75
C VAL A 5 -7.11 33.88 2.24
N SER A 6 -6.10 33.36 1.55
CA SER A 6 -5.99 33.45 0.10
C SER A 6 -7.24 32.83 -0.55
N THR A 7 -7.97 33.62 -1.35
CA THR A 7 -9.14 33.21 -2.14
C THR A 7 -8.79 32.29 -3.33
N ARG A 8 -7.50 32.03 -3.55
CA ARG A 8 -7.03 31.15 -4.62
C ARG A 8 -7.32 29.69 -4.28
N LYS A 9 -8.10 29.02 -5.12
CA LYS A 9 -8.28 27.56 -5.05
C LYS A 9 -6.92 26.86 -5.18
N PRO A 10 -6.62 25.88 -4.31
CA PRO A 10 -5.37 25.15 -4.38
C PRO A 10 -5.24 24.36 -5.67
N VAL A 11 -4.03 24.38 -6.24
CA VAL A 11 -3.72 23.67 -7.48
C VAL A 11 -3.49 22.20 -7.16
N VAL A 12 -4.31 21.32 -7.75
CA VAL A 12 -4.13 19.87 -7.70
C VAL A 12 -4.19 19.31 -9.10
N ASP A 13 -3.02 18.95 -9.64
CA ASP A 13 -2.88 18.30 -10.93
C ASP A 13 -3.14 16.80 -10.80
N TRP A 14 -4.31 16.37 -11.28
CA TRP A 14 -4.78 15.00 -11.07
C TRP A 14 -3.96 13.94 -11.82
N ILE A 15 -3.34 14.27 -12.95
CA ILE A 15 -2.45 13.33 -13.65
C ILE A 15 -1.18 13.09 -12.83
N THR A 16 -0.64 14.12 -12.17
CA THR A 16 0.49 13.94 -11.24
C THR A 16 0.08 13.14 -10.00
N VAL A 17 -1.16 13.28 -9.52
CA VAL A 17 -1.70 12.42 -8.44
C VAL A 17 -1.77 10.97 -8.89
N VAL A 18 -2.29 10.68 -10.09
CA VAL A 18 -2.29 9.33 -10.69
C VAL A 18 -0.86 8.81 -10.80
N ALA A 19 0.08 9.61 -11.29
CA ALA A 19 1.48 9.22 -11.39
C ALA A 19 2.08 8.84 -10.03
N ILE A 20 1.84 9.65 -8.99
CA ILE A 20 2.30 9.36 -7.62
C ILE A 20 1.70 8.05 -7.09
N ALA A 21 0.39 7.85 -7.28
CA ALA A 21 -0.28 6.63 -6.83
C ALA A 21 0.21 5.39 -7.58
N ALA A 22 0.44 5.50 -8.89
CA ALA A 22 0.96 4.42 -9.72
C ALA A 22 2.40 4.03 -9.32
N ILE A 23 3.26 5.01 -9.00
CA ILE A 23 4.60 4.74 -8.47
C ILE A 23 4.47 4.05 -7.10
N ALA A 24 3.65 4.58 -6.20
CA ALA A 24 3.51 4.07 -4.83
C ALA A 24 3.05 2.61 -4.81
N ILE A 25 2.01 2.25 -5.58
CA ILE A 25 1.52 0.87 -5.61
C ILE A 25 2.51 -0.08 -6.29
N SER A 26 3.13 0.33 -7.42
CA SER A 26 4.09 -0.52 -8.15
C SER A 26 5.28 -0.86 -7.25
N LEU A 27 5.82 0.14 -6.54
CA LEU A 27 6.88 -0.08 -5.57
C LEU A 27 6.41 -0.90 -4.38
N ASN A 28 5.19 -0.68 -3.88
CA ASN A 28 4.71 -1.35 -2.68
C ASN A 28 4.59 -2.85 -2.89
N VAL A 29 3.99 -3.27 -4.01
CA VAL A 29 3.85 -4.69 -4.32
C VAL A 29 5.18 -5.29 -4.77
N ALA A 30 5.98 -4.60 -5.60
CA ALA A 30 7.30 -5.10 -5.99
C ALA A 30 8.24 -5.32 -4.80
N ILE A 31 8.19 -4.46 -3.78
CA ILE A 31 8.95 -4.64 -2.54
C ILE A 31 8.40 -5.80 -1.70
N HIS A 32 7.09 -5.98 -1.67
CA HIS A 32 6.46 -7.09 -0.95
C HIS A 32 6.94 -8.42 -1.53
N GLU A 33 6.71 -8.65 -2.83
CA GLU A 33 7.18 -9.85 -3.54
C GLU A 33 8.71 -9.95 -3.51
N GLY A 34 9.42 -8.82 -3.67
CA GLY A 34 10.87 -8.77 -3.57
C GLY A 34 11.40 -9.17 -2.19
N THR A 35 10.61 -8.99 -1.13
CA THR A 35 10.97 -9.44 0.23
C THR A 35 10.84 -10.95 0.37
N HIS A 36 9.81 -11.57 -0.23
CA HIS A 36 9.75 -13.03 -0.30
C HIS A 36 10.95 -13.58 -1.06
N ALA A 37 11.21 -13.03 -2.25
CA ALA A 37 12.33 -13.47 -3.09
C ALA A 37 13.68 -13.32 -2.36
N LEU A 38 13.91 -12.17 -1.70
CA LEU A 38 15.13 -11.95 -0.93
C LEU A 38 15.24 -12.91 0.26
N THR A 39 14.15 -13.13 1.00
CA THR A 39 14.14 -14.08 2.14
C THR A 39 14.40 -15.51 1.67
N CYS A 40 13.85 -15.90 0.51
CA CYS A 40 14.10 -17.20 -0.11
C CYS A 40 15.61 -17.40 -0.35
N LEU A 41 16.24 -16.46 -1.06
CA LEU A 41 17.67 -16.51 -1.39
C LEU A 41 18.56 -16.48 -0.14
N LEU A 42 18.27 -15.60 0.82
CA LEU A 42 19.04 -15.50 2.07
C LEU A 42 18.90 -16.75 2.95
N GLY A 43 17.76 -17.45 2.85
CA GLY A 43 17.52 -18.72 3.51
C GLY A 43 18.16 -19.93 2.82
N GLY A 44 18.85 -19.74 1.68
CA GLY A 44 19.41 -20.83 0.88
C GLY A 44 18.37 -21.60 0.07
N GLY A 45 17.20 -21.01 -0.15
CA GLY A 45 16.14 -21.55 -1.01
C GLY A 45 16.43 -21.32 -2.48
N ASP A 46 15.76 -22.09 -3.32
CA ASP A 46 15.83 -22.00 -4.77
C ASP A 46 14.74 -21.05 -5.30
N LEU A 47 15.09 -19.81 -5.63
CA LEU A 47 14.11 -18.86 -6.18
C LEU A 47 13.77 -19.27 -7.61
N GLN A 48 12.57 -19.80 -7.86
CA GLN A 48 12.17 -20.32 -9.17
C GLN A 48 11.41 -19.28 -9.99
N GLU A 49 10.53 -18.51 -9.34
CA GLU A 49 9.74 -17.48 -10.00
C GLU A 49 9.68 -16.19 -9.18
N TYR A 50 9.83 -15.07 -9.87
CA TYR A 50 9.57 -13.73 -9.32
C TYR A 50 8.62 -12.96 -10.23
N SER A 51 7.41 -12.72 -9.75
CA SER A 51 6.32 -12.07 -10.48
C SER A 51 5.86 -10.80 -9.79
N ALA A 52 5.05 -10.01 -10.49
CA ALA A 52 4.38 -8.84 -9.93
C ALA A 52 3.38 -9.21 -8.83
N LEU A 53 2.91 -10.47 -8.79
CA LEU A 53 1.79 -10.91 -7.95
C LEU A 53 2.10 -12.14 -7.11
N HIS A 54 3.29 -12.74 -7.27
CA HIS A 54 3.69 -13.92 -6.53
C HIS A 54 5.20 -14.16 -6.60
N VAL A 55 5.69 -14.99 -5.67
CA VAL A 55 7.02 -15.59 -5.69
C VAL A 55 6.90 -17.10 -5.51
N LEU A 56 7.66 -17.87 -6.28
CA LEU A 56 7.83 -19.31 -6.05
C LEU A 56 9.24 -19.57 -5.51
N CYS A 57 9.30 -20.08 -4.28
CA CYS A 57 10.53 -20.47 -3.61
C CYS A 57 10.54 -21.99 -3.42
N GLY A 58 11.55 -22.66 -3.96
CA GLY A 58 11.90 -24.04 -3.62
C GLY A 58 12.61 -24.07 -2.27
N SER A 59 11.84 -24.11 -1.19
CA SER A 59 12.39 -24.27 0.16
C SER A 59 12.82 -25.70 0.43
N GLN A 60 13.82 -25.85 1.31
CA GLN A 60 14.32 -27.16 1.75
C GLN A 60 13.59 -27.67 3.01
N THR A 61 12.90 -26.79 3.73
CA THR A 61 12.22 -27.11 4.99
C THR A 61 10.91 -26.34 5.14
N VAL A 62 9.94 -26.93 5.83
CA VAL A 62 8.67 -26.28 6.18
C VAL A 62 8.88 -24.99 6.98
N LEU A 63 9.91 -24.94 7.81
CA LEU A 63 10.22 -23.73 8.58
C LEU A 63 10.65 -22.59 7.67
N GLN A 64 11.42 -22.89 6.62
CA GLN A 64 11.82 -21.90 5.62
C GLN A 64 10.61 -21.37 4.85
N ASP A 65 9.67 -22.23 4.44
CA ASP A 65 8.43 -21.81 3.78
C ASP A 65 7.66 -20.80 4.63
N LYS A 66 7.50 -21.10 5.93
CA LYS A 66 6.85 -20.20 6.88
C LYS A 66 7.60 -18.88 7.04
N PHE A 67 8.93 -18.89 7.07
CA PHE A 67 9.71 -17.65 7.15
C PHE A 67 9.59 -16.81 5.87
N VAL A 68 9.70 -17.43 4.69
CA VAL A 68 9.54 -16.76 3.41
C VAL A 68 8.14 -16.14 3.35
N ALA A 69 7.10 -16.91 3.63
CA ALA A 69 5.72 -16.44 3.62
C ALA A 69 5.51 -15.29 4.62
N GLY A 70 5.93 -15.41 5.88
CA GLY A 70 5.73 -14.34 6.86
C GLY A 70 6.55 -13.06 6.62
N SER A 71 7.61 -13.11 5.79
CA SER A 71 8.61 -12.04 5.73
C SER A 71 8.06 -10.73 5.16
N ALA A 72 7.30 -10.77 4.06
CA ALA A 72 6.88 -9.56 3.35
C ALA A 72 5.90 -8.72 4.18
N ALA A 73 4.85 -9.32 4.75
CA ALA A 73 3.89 -8.58 5.58
C ALA A 73 4.54 -7.87 6.78
N ILE A 74 5.47 -8.54 7.46
CA ILE A 74 6.24 -7.95 8.57
C ILE A 74 7.11 -6.80 8.05
N PHE A 75 7.81 -7.02 6.93
CA PHE A 75 8.64 -5.99 6.33
C PHE A 75 7.84 -4.75 5.96
N ASN A 76 6.68 -4.90 5.29
CA ASN A 76 5.82 -3.78 4.95
C ASN A 76 5.40 -2.97 6.19
N ILE A 77 5.06 -3.61 7.31
CA ILE A 77 4.74 -2.90 8.55
C ILE A 77 5.94 -2.07 9.04
N LEU A 78 7.11 -2.70 9.15
CA LEU A 78 8.34 -2.04 9.62
C LEU A 78 8.77 -0.91 8.69
N PHE A 79 8.66 -1.13 7.37
CA PHE A 79 9.01 -0.15 6.37
C PHE A 79 8.03 1.04 6.37
N GLY A 80 6.73 0.79 6.56
CA GLY A 80 5.75 1.83 6.80
C GLY A 80 6.07 2.66 8.05
N LEU A 81 6.48 2.02 9.16
CA LEU A 81 6.90 2.73 10.38
C LEU A 81 8.14 3.60 10.14
N LEU A 82 9.10 3.11 9.35
CA LEU A 82 10.27 3.87 8.94
C LEU A 82 9.88 5.11 8.11
N ILE A 83 9.02 4.94 7.09
CA ILE A 83 8.52 6.06 6.27
C ILE A 83 7.74 7.06 7.12
N TRP A 84 6.91 6.59 8.05
CA TRP A 84 6.17 7.44 8.98
C TRP A 84 7.11 8.34 9.79
N ARG A 85 8.22 7.79 10.29
CA ARG A 85 9.22 8.58 11.02
C ARG A 85 9.82 9.71 10.19
N PHE A 86 9.95 9.52 8.88
CA PHE A 86 10.37 10.55 7.94
C PHE A 86 9.25 11.57 7.66
N VAL A 87 8.01 11.13 7.38
CA VAL A 87 6.86 11.99 7.06
C VAL A 87 6.44 12.87 8.24
N SER A 88 6.54 12.36 9.46
CA SER A 88 6.21 13.09 10.69
C SER A 88 7.33 14.02 11.17
N SER A 89 8.49 14.02 10.52
CA SER A 89 9.58 14.94 10.81
C SER A 89 9.23 16.37 10.34
N PRO A 90 9.68 17.44 11.04
CA PRO A 90 9.44 18.83 10.63
C PRO A 90 10.24 19.27 9.39
N ARG A 91 10.76 18.33 8.60
CA ARG A 91 11.56 18.60 7.40
C ARG A 91 10.70 19.31 6.35
N GLU A 92 11.31 20.27 5.67
CA GLU A 92 10.72 20.88 4.48
C GLU A 92 10.77 19.87 3.33
N MET A 93 9.60 19.58 2.77
CA MET A 93 9.44 18.65 1.65
C MET A 93 8.45 19.24 0.68
N SER A 94 8.63 18.96 -0.61
CA SER A 94 7.61 19.31 -1.60
C SER A 94 6.29 18.60 -1.27
N SER A 95 5.15 19.24 -1.59
CA SER A 95 3.82 18.65 -1.39
C SER A 95 3.65 17.32 -2.11
N SER A 96 4.21 17.18 -3.32
CA SER A 96 4.19 15.92 -4.08
C SER A 96 4.98 14.82 -3.39
N THR A 97 6.20 15.12 -2.90
CA THR A 97 7.02 14.14 -2.16
C THR A 97 6.34 13.73 -0.87
N ARG A 98 5.76 14.68 -0.14
CA ARG A 98 5.06 14.40 1.11
C ARG A 98 3.83 13.53 0.88
N PHE A 99 3.05 13.81 -0.17
CA PHE A 99 1.91 13.00 -0.56
C PHE A 99 2.32 11.59 -0.98
N PHE A 100 3.37 11.45 -1.80
CA PHE A 100 3.95 10.16 -2.18
C PHE A 100 4.34 9.33 -0.95
N LEU A 101 5.14 9.90 -0.03
CA LEU A 101 5.59 9.17 1.15
C LEU A 101 4.43 8.80 2.08
N TRP A 102 3.46 9.69 2.25
CA TRP A 102 2.26 9.38 3.04
C TRP A 102 1.44 8.23 2.41
N LEU A 103 1.24 8.26 1.09
CA LEU A 103 0.50 7.23 0.39
C LEU A 103 1.24 5.89 0.43
N PHE A 104 2.55 5.93 0.21
CA PHE A 104 3.41 4.75 0.22
C PHE A 104 3.52 4.13 1.62
N MET A 105 3.63 4.95 2.67
CA MET A 105 3.53 4.53 4.07
C MET A 105 2.20 3.82 4.34
N LEU A 106 1.08 4.44 3.94
CA LEU A 106 -0.24 3.86 4.13
C LEU A 106 -0.37 2.52 3.39
N MET A 107 -0.03 2.46 2.11
CA MET A 107 -0.08 1.22 1.33
C MET A 107 0.74 0.10 1.96
N ASN A 108 1.94 0.40 2.48
CA ASN A 108 2.75 -0.56 3.22
C ASN A 108 2.03 -1.08 4.49
N TRP A 109 1.49 -0.18 5.32
CA TRP A 109 0.74 -0.60 6.50
C TRP A 109 -0.52 -1.41 6.17
N LEU A 110 -1.28 -0.97 5.17
CA LEU A 110 -2.50 -1.66 4.74
C LEU A 110 -2.19 -3.03 4.16
N ASN A 111 -1.12 -3.15 3.37
CA ASN A 111 -0.70 -4.42 2.82
C ASN A 111 -0.28 -5.35 3.98
N GLY A 112 0.70 -4.95 4.78
CA GLY A 112 1.21 -5.80 5.86
C GLY A 112 0.15 -6.21 6.89
N SER A 113 -0.65 -5.28 7.41
CA SER A 113 -1.74 -5.61 8.37
C SER A 113 -2.94 -6.29 7.72
N GLY A 114 -3.21 -5.99 6.44
CA GLY A 114 -4.26 -6.61 5.65
C GLY A 114 -4.01 -8.10 5.45
N TYR A 115 -2.76 -8.52 5.27
CA TYR A 115 -2.40 -9.94 5.19
C TYR A 115 -2.70 -10.70 6.48
N PHE A 116 -2.40 -10.15 7.67
CA PHE A 116 -2.83 -10.77 8.94
C PHE A 116 -4.36 -10.93 8.99
N MET A 117 -5.11 -9.89 8.65
CA MET A 117 -6.57 -9.93 8.69
C MET A 117 -7.15 -10.92 7.66
N PHE A 118 -6.71 -10.85 6.40
CA PHE A 118 -7.25 -11.64 5.29
C PHE A 118 -6.89 -13.12 5.43
N SER A 119 -5.64 -13.44 5.80
CA SER A 119 -5.24 -14.83 6.03
C SER A 119 -6.00 -15.45 7.20
N GLY A 120 -6.32 -14.69 8.25
CA GLY A 120 -7.11 -15.21 9.36
C GLY A 120 -8.54 -15.56 8.95
N ILE A 121 -9.19 -14.65 8.21
CA ILE A 121 -10.57 -14.80 7.74
C ILE A 121 -10.68 -15.88 6.67
N ALA A 122 -9.90 -15.78 5.60
CA ALA A 122 -10.06 -16.59 4.40
C ALA A 122 -9.21 -17.87 4.40
N ASN A 123 -8.20 -17.98 5.27
CA ASN A 123 -7.19 -19.05 5.23
C ASN A 123 -6.44 -19.12 3.89
N VAL A 124 -6.10 -17.95 3.34
CA VAL A 124 -5.39 -17.79 2.07
C VAL A 124 -4.27 -16.77 2.22
N GLY A 125 -3.20 -16.94 1.46
CA GLY A 125 -2.05 -16.02 1.42
C GLY A 125 -1.02 -16.31 2.50
N ASP A 126 0.00 -15.47 2.52
CA ASP A 126 1.25 -15.60 3.27
C ASP A 126 1.09 -16.05 4.73
N LEU A 127 0.24 -15.38 5.49
CA LEU A 127 0.14 -15.62 6.93
C LEU A 127 -0.68 -16.88 7.23
N ALA A 128 -1.46 -17.38 6.27
CA ALA A 128 -2.11 -18.68 6.38
C ALA A 128 -1.05 -19.80 6.29
N GLU A 129 -0.07 -19.66 5.40
CA GLU A 129 1.08 -20.57 5.30
C GLU A 129 1.91 -20.58 6.60
N VAL A 130 2.12 -19.41 7.22
CA VAL A 130 2.82 -19.31 8.51
C VAL A 130 2.18 -20.17 9.58
N ILE A 131 0.85 -20.13 9.70
CA ILE A 131 0.12 -20.88 10.74
C ILE A 131 -0.29 -22.29 10.30
N ASP A 132 0.08 -22.73 9.10
CA ASP A 132 -0.30 -24.06 8.62
C ASP A 132 0.23 -25.17 9.55
N GLY A 133 -0.59 -26.17 9.82
CA GLY A 133 -0.28 -27.23 10.79
C GLY A 133 -0.25 -26.82 12.26
N TRP A 134 -0.58 -25.58 12.63
CA TRP A 134 -0.69 -25.17 14.04
C TRP A 134 -2.04 -25.60 14.64
N GLU A 135 -2.00 -26.20 15.83
CA GLU A 135 -3.20 -26.67 16.54
C GLU A 135 -3.49 -25.86 17.83
N PRO A 136 -4.77 -25.59 18.15
CA PRO A 136 -5.93 -25.78 17.29
C PRO A 136 -6.05 -24.65 16.25
N ALA A 137 -6.23 -24.99 14.97
CA ALA A 137 -6.17 -24.03 13.85
C ALA A 137 -7.15 -22.84 14.00
N TRP A 138 -8.34 -23.08 14.54
CA TRP A 138 -9.34 -22.02 14.74
C TRP A 138 -8.85 -20.91 15.68
N LEU A 139 -8.08 -21.26 16.71
CA LEU A 139 -7.58 -20.30 17.68
C LEU A 139 -6.60 -19.33 17.02
N TRP A 140 -5.63 -19.86 16.27
CA TRP A 140 -4.63 -19.06 15.56
C TRP A 140 -5.26 -18.15 14.51
N ARG A 141 -6.25 -18.65 13.76
CA ARG A 141 -7.01 -17.84 12.79
C ARG A 141 -7.78 -16.70 13.45
N VAL A 142 -8.43 -16.96 14.59
CA VAL A 142 -9.17 -15.94 15.34
C VAL A 142 -8.22 -14.88 15.89
N LEU A 143 -7.12 -15.29 16.55
CA LEU A 143 -6.12 -14.38 17.09
C LEU A 143 -5.52 -13.50 16.00
N MET A 144 -5.14 -14.11 14.87
CA MET A 144 -4.58 -13.42 13.72
C MET A 144 -5.57 -12.43 13.09
N THR A 145 -6.85 -12.81 12.96
CA THR A 145 -7.91 -11.93 12.45
C THR A 145 -8.10 -10.72 13.36
N ILE A 146 -8.20 -10.93 14.68
CA ILE A 146 -8.38 -9.85 15.66
C ILE A 146 -7.17 -8.92 15.64
N PHE A 147 -5.96 -9.48 15.70
CA PHE A 147 -4.72 -8.72 15.68
C PHE A 147 -4.58 -7.89 14.40
N GLY A 148 -4.77 -8.53 13.24
CA GLY A 148 -4.73 -7.88 11.93
C GLY A 148 -5.76 -6.75 11.82
N THR A 149 -7.00 -6.99 12.25
CA THR A 149 -8.06 -5.97 12.24
C THR A 149 -7.69 -4.77 13.12
N VAL A 150 -7.24 -5.01 14.36
CA VAL A 150 -6.86 -3.93 15.28
C VAL A 150 -5.70 -3.10 14.70
N MET A 151 -4.68 -3.77 14.16
CA MET A 151 -3.56 -3.08 13.50
C MET A 151 -4.00 -2.29 12.27
N PHE A 152 -4.82 -2.88 11.41
CA PHE A 152 -5.32 -2.25 10.19
C PHE A 152 -6.09 -0.96 10.52
N MET A 153 -7.02 -1.03 11.47
CA MET A 153 -7.79 0.15 11.91
C MET A 153 -6.90 1.19 12.60
N PHE A 154 -5.90 0.75 13.39
CA PHE A 154 -4.93 1.64 14.03
C PHE A 154 -4.09 2.41 12.99
N PHE A 155 -3.59 1.74 11.96
CA PHE A 155 -2.81 2.38 10.91
C PHE A 155 -3.66 3.31 10.02
N VAL A 156 -4.91 2.95 9.74
CA VAL A 156 -5.86 3.87 9.08
C VAL A 156 -6.03 5.15 9.90
N TRP A 157 -6.27 5.02 11.20
CA TRP A 157 -6.39 6.15 12.10
C TRP A 157 -5.11 7.01 12.13
N LEU A 158 -3.94 6.38 12.22
CA LEU A 158 -2.65 7.06 12.27
C LEU A 158 -2.35 7.79 10.96
N ALA A 159 -2.60 7.15 9.81
CA ALA A 159 -2.43 7.77 8.50
C ALA A 159 -3.36 8.96 8.30
N LEU A 160 -4.63 8.88 8.73
CA LEU A 160 -5.55 10.02 8.71
C LEU A 160 -5.06 11.19 9.57
N ARG A 161 -4.48 10.89 10.75
CA ARG A 161 -3.88 11.91 11.61
C ARG A 161 -2.72 12.63 10.92
N GLU A 162 -1.87 11.91 10.18
CA GLU A 162 -0.79 12.52 9.40
C GLU A 162 -1.32 13.30 8.19
N LEU A 163 -2.34 12.78 7.49
CA LEU A 163 -2.99 13.47 6.39
C LEU A 163 -3.55 14.83 6.84
N GLY A 164 -4.20 14.86 8.00
CA GLY A 164 -4.76 16.10 8.57
C GLY A 164 -3.74 17.19 8.84
N LYS A 165 -2.48 16.82 9.12
CA LYS A 165 -1.38 17.77 9.31
C LYS A 165 -0.89 18.39 8.00
N MET A 166 -1.13 17.74 6.85
CA MET A 166 -0.56 18.15 5.56
C MET A 166 -1.56 18.74 4.56
N ILE A 167 -2.83 18.37 4.61
CA ILE A 167 -3.77 18.70 3.54
C ILE A 167 -4.20 20.20 3.52
N GLY A 168 -4.27 20.84 4.70
CA GLY A 168 -4.56 22.28 4.88
C GLY A 168 -5.85 22.81 4.22
N GLY A 169 -6.07 24.12 4.30
CA GLY A 169 -7.24 24.81 3.72
C GLY A 169 -8.50 24.82 4.60
N GLU A 170 -9.60 25.36 4.05
CA GLU A 170 -10.91 25.38 4.72
C GLU A 170 -11.51 23.97 4.84
N LEU A 171 -12.28 23.74 5.91
CA LEU A 171 -12.69 22.40 6.35
C LEU A 171 -13.41 21.58 5.26
N ASP A 172 -14.38 22.16 4.56
CA ASP A 172 -15.17 21.44 3.57
C ASP A 172 -14.35 21.15 2.30
N GLU A 173 -13.51 22.10 1.87
CA GLU A 173 -12.58 21.90 0.75
C GLU A 173 -11.51 20.86 1.08
N GLN A 174 -11.07 20.82 2.34
CA GLN A 174 -10.09 19.86 2.86
C GLN A 174 -10.62 18.43 2.73
N ILE A 175 -11.85 18.19 3.20
CA ILE A 175 -12.52 16.88 3.12
C ILE A 175 -12.77 16.49 1.66
N GLY A 176 -13.27 17.42 0.84
CA GLY A 176 -13.52 17.15 -0.58
C GLY A 176 -12.24 16.75 -1.33
N ARG A 177 -11.13 17.43 -1.06
CA ARG A 177 -9.82 17.10 -1.65
C ARG A 177 -9.28 15.77 -1.13
N ALA A 178 -9.39 15.50 0.17
CA ALA A 178 -8.97 14.24 0.77
C ALA A 178 -9.67 13.05 0.10
N ASN A 179 -10.99 13.13 -0.05
CA ASN A 179 -11.80 12.11 -0.71
C ASN A 179 -11.35 11.87 -2.16
N LYS A 180 -11.13 12.93 -2.95
CA LYS A 180 -10.69 12.79 -4.34
C LYS A 180 -9.28 12.17 -4.44
N LEU A 181 -8.34 12.61 -3.60
CA LEU A 181 -7.00 12.03 -3.54
C LEU A 181 -7.06 10.54 -3.19
N GLY A 182 -7.87 10.16 -2.20
CA GLY A 182 -8.11 8.78 -1.81
C GLY A 182 -8.69 7.94 -2.96
N LEU A 183 -9.82 8.36 -3.53
CA LEU A 183 -10.48 7.64 -4.62
C LEU A 183 -9.58 7.46 -5.85
N ILE A 184 -8.90 8.51 -6.30
CA ILE A 184 -7.99 8.43 -7.45
C ILE A 184 -6.84 7.47 -7.14
N SER A 185 -6.28 7.53 -5.92
CA SER A 185 -5.19 6.63 -5.52
C SER A 185 -5.66 5.17 -5.47
N TYR A 186 -6.87 4.92 -4.95
CA TYR A 186 -7.48 3.59 -4.90
C TYR A 186 -7.69 3.01 -6.31
N PHE A 187 -8.35 3.75 -7.20
CA PHE A 187 -8.60 3.28 -8.56
C PHE A 187 -7.30 3.10 -9.33
N THR A 188 -6.33 4.00 -9.15
CA THR A 188 -5.01 3.84 -9.78
C THR A 188 -4.31 2.57 -9.29
N ALA A 189 -4.32 2.31 -7.98
CA ALA A 189 -3.73 1.11 -7.41
C ALA A 189 -4.34 -0.17 -7.99
N PHE A 190 -5.68 -0.23 -8.03
CA PHE A 190 -6.40 -1.35 -8.60
C PHE A 190 -6.11 -1.53 -10.11
N MET A 191 -6.09 -0.44 -10.89
CA MET A 191 -5.80 -0.50 -12.33
C MET A 191 -4.37 -0.96 -12.64
N VAL A 192 -3.37 -0.54 -11.85
CA VAL A 192 -1.97 -0.98 -12.06
C VAL A 192 -1.83 -2.48 -11.79
N VAL A 193 -2.45 -2.99 -10.73
CA VAL A 193 -2.42 -4.41 -10.37
C VAL A 193 -3.21 -5.24 -11.37
N LEU A 194 -4.36 -4.74 -11.83
CA LEU A 194 -5.14 -5.33 -12.91
C LEU A 194 -4.31 -5.45 -14.19
N LEU A 195 -3.58 -4.40 -14.56
CA LEU A 195 -2.72 -4.41 -15.73
C LEU A 195 -1.63 -5.48 -15.62
N ALA A 196 -0.96 -5.60 -14.48
CA ALA A 196 0.02 -6.67 -14.25
C ALA A 196 -0.62 -8.07 -14.34
N GLY A 197 -1.83 -8.24 -13.79
CA GLY A 197 -2.57 -9.50 -13.87
C GLY A 197 -2.98 -9.91 -15.28
N LEU A 198 -3.19 -8.96 -16.21
CA LEU A 198 -3.46 -9.24 -17.62
C LEU A 198 -2.25 -9.87 -18.34
N PHE A 199 -1.03 -9.62 -17.86
CA PHE A 199 0.20 -10.17 -18.42
C PHE A 199 0.72 -11.39 -17.67
N ASN A 200 0.02 -11.83 -16.62
CA ASN A 200 0.42 -12.99 -15.84
C ASN A 200 0.32 -14.29 -16.68
N PRO A 201 1.41 -15.09 -16.78
CA PRO A 201 1.45 -16.28 -17.62
C PRO A 201 0.51 -17.39 -17.15
N TYR A 202 0.11 -17.40 -15.88
CA TYR A 202 -0.91 -18.34 -15.37
C TYR A 202 -2.33 -17.98 -15.83
N GLY A 203 -2.50 -16.84 -16.50
CA GLY A 203 -3.76 -16.36 -17.02
C GLY A 203 -4.54 -15.51 -16.02
N PHE A 204 -5.48 -14.72 -16.54
CA PHE A 204 -6.22 -13.72 -15.76
C PHE A 204 -7.11 -14.31 -14.65
N ALA A 205 -7.59 -15.55 -14.82
CA ALA A 205 -8.42 -16.23 -13.82
C ALA A 205 -7.60 -17.09 -12.84
N SER A 206 -6.27 -16.97 -12.87
CA SER A 206 -5.40 -17.72 -11.97
C SER A 206 -5.47 -17.21 -10.53
N LEU A 207 -5.07 -18.07 -9.59
CA LEU A 207 -5.06 -17.74 -8.17
C LEU A 207 -4.19 -16.51 -7.85
N PRO A 208 -2.95 -16.33 -8.38
CA PRO A 208 -2.17 -15.12 -8.13
C PRO A 208 -2.88 -13.84 -8.56
N VAL A 209 -3.54 -13.85 -9.72
CA VAL A 209 -4.25 -12.67 -10.24
C VAL A 209 -5.48 -12.35 -9.40
N ILE A 210 -6.31 -13.34 -9.11
CA ILE A 210 -7.52 -13.13 -8.30
C ILE A 210 -7.15 -12.71 -6.88
N ALA A 211 -6.18 -13.38 -6.26
CA ALA A 211 -5.71 -13.06 -4.90
C ALA A 211 -5.12 -11.65 -4.85
N GLY A 212 -4.25 -11.28 -5.80
CA GLY A 212 -3.66 -9.94 -5.88
C GLY A 212 -4.70 -8.84 -6.07
N LEU A 213 -5.69 -9.06 -6.96
CA LEU A 213 -6.79 -8.11 -7.16
C LEU A 213 -7.67 -7.95 -5.92
N LEU A 214 -8.01 -9.05 -5.24
CA LEU A 214 -8.79 -9.02 -4.00
C LEU A 214 -8.00 -8.36 -2.86
N ALA A 215 -6.71 -8.66 -2.75
CA ALA A 215 -5.81 -8.06 -1.76
C ALA A 215 -5.74 -6.53 -1.95
N VAL A 216 -5.64 -6.05 -3.19
CA VAL A 216 -5.59 -4.61 -3.46
C VAL A 216 -6.96 -3.95 -3.31
N ALA A 217 -8.04 -4.56 -3.81
CA ALA A 217 -9.39 -4.02 -3.65
C ALA A 217 -9.81 -3.95 -2.16
N GLY A 218 -9.56 -5.01 -1.39
CA GLY A 218 -9.87 -5.07 0.03
C GLY A 218 -8.88 -4.26 0.88
N GLY A 219 -7.59 -4.52 0.71
CA GLY A 219 -6.52 -3.91 1.49
C GLY A 219 -6.42 -2.40 1.27
N MET A 220 -6.61 -1.90 0.05
CA MET A 220 -6.57 -0.46 -0.23
C MET A 220 -7.92 0.23 -0.04
N SER A 221 -8.99 -0.49 0.33
CA SER A 221 -10.33 0.07 0.55
C SER A 221 -10.38 1.28 1.50
N PRO A 222 -9.50 1.46 2.52
CA PRO A 222 -9.50 2.67 3.34
C PRO A 222 -9.38 3.95 2.53
N LEU A 223 -8.67 3.95 1.40
CA LEU A 223 -8.58 5.12 0.53
C LEU A 223 -9.96 5.60 0.00
N VAL A 224 -10.96 4.72 -0.02
CA VAL A 224 -12.34 5.03 -0.42
C VAL A 224 -13.16 5.58 0.74
N TRP A 225 -13.04 5.02 1.94
CA TRP A 225 -13.97 5.29 3.06
C TRP A 225 -13.36 6.08 4.23
N MET A 226 -12.05 5.98 4.49
CA MET A 226 -11.44 6.53 5.71
C MET A 226 -11.55 8.06 5.76
N MET A 227 -11.61 8.72 4.61
CA MET A 227 -11.71 10.18 4.53
C MET A 227 -13.03 10.70 5.14
N GLN A 228 -14.06 9.87 5.27
CA GLN A 228 -15.29 10.24 5.98
C GLN A 228 -15.04 10.44 7.49
N TRP A 229 -14.08 9.71 8.06
CA TRP A 229 -13.69 9.87 9.46
C TRP A 229 -13.05 11.23 9.74
N PHE A 230 -12.50 11.87 8.71
CA PHE A 230 -11.95 13.21 8.81
C PHE A 230 -13.00 14.26 9.23
N ARG A 231 -14.29 13.96 9.10
CA ARG A 231 -15.38 14.80 9.62
C ARG A 231 -15.40 14.85 11.16
N ALA A 232 -14.89 13.83 11.84
CA ALA A 232 -14.87 13.77 13.29
C ALA A 232 -14.06 14.93 13.92
N LYS A 233 -14.44 15.33 15.14
CA LYS A 233 -13.74 16.38 15.91
C LYS A 233 -12.38 15.94 16.46
N THR A 234 -12.13 14.64 16.52
CA THR A 234 -10.89 14.04 17.03
C THR A 234 -9.67 14.29 16.13
N PHE A 235 -9.87 14.59 14.85
CA PHE A 235 -8.79 14.91 13.94
C PHE A 235 -8.48 16.41 13.93
N VAL A 236 -7.24 16.76 14.26
CA VAL A 236 -6.77 18.14 14.21
C VAL A 236 -6.69 18.59 12.75
N LYS A 237 -7.58 19.50 12.37
CA LYS A 237 -7.55 20.20 11.09
C LYS A 237 -6.77 21.48 11.28
N VAL A 238 -5.52 21.51 10.83
CA VAL A 238 -4.71 22.72 10.96
C VAL A 238 -5.01 23.65 9.80
N GLU A 239 -5.41 24.88 10.09
CA GLU A 239 -5.46 25.98 9.12
C GLU A 239 -4.04 26.35 8.67
N LYS A 240 -3.50 25.53 7.77
CA LYS A 240 -2.25 25.75 7.05
C LYS A 240 -2.52 26.00 5.58
N LYS A 241 -1.48 26.45 4.88
CA LYS A 241 -1.48 26.49 3.42
C LYS A 241 -1.95 25.12 2.88
N PRO A 242 -2.89 25.13 1.93
CA PRO A 242 -3.41 23.90 1.35
C PRO A 242 -2.28 23.09 0.69
N LEU A 243 -2.42 21.76 0.69
CA LEU A 243 -1.61 20.89 -0.14
C LEU A 243 -1.85 21.22 -1.61
N GLU A 244 -0.79 21.60 -2.31
CA GLU A 244 -0.78 21.88 -3.74
C GLU A 244 0.08 20.87 -4.47
N ILE A 245 -0.47 20.21 -5.48
CA ILE A 245 0.25 19.27 -6.34
C ILE A 245 0.26 19.90 -7.72
N HIS A 246 1.43 20.34 -8.16
CA HIS A 246 1.61 20.93 -9.48
C HIS A 246 1.97 19.85 -10.50
N ARG A 247 1.70 20.11 -11.79
CA ARG A 247 2.08 19.21 -12.89
C ARG A 247 3.58 18.91 -12.82
N SER A 248 3.95 17.64 -12.80
CA SER A 248 5.34 17.20 -12.88
C SER A 248 5.54 16.14 -13.95
N TRP A 249 6.17 16.52 -15.06
CA TRP A 249 6.52 15.59 -16.14
C TRP A 249 7.51 14.52 -15.69
N GLN A 250 8.39 14.86 -14.72
CA GLN A 250 9.32 13.90 -14.14
C GLN A 250 8.59 12.77 -13.42
N LEU A 251 7.60 13.10 -12.56
CA LEU A 251 6.80 12.08 -11.87
C LEU A 251 5.96 11.26 -12.86
N ILE A 252 5.41 11.88 -13.90
CA ILE A 252 4.66 11.17 -14.93
C ILE A 252 5.56 10.18 -15.69
N ALA A 253 6.77 10.59 -16.07
CA ALA A 253 7.72 9.70 -16.73
C ALA A 253 8.16 8.55 -15.83
N ILE A 254 8.49 8.84 -14.56
CA ILE A 254 8.85 7.82 -13.56
C ILE A 254 7.70 6.83 -13.36
N ALA A 255 6.45 7.31 -13.31
CA ALA A 255 5.28 6.44 -13.22
C ALA A 255 5.15 5.53 -14.44
N GLY A 256 5.37 6.06 -15.64
CA GLY A 256 5.39 5.27 -16.87
C GLY A 256 6.41 4.14 -16.79
N VAL A 257 7.64 4.42 -16.36
CA VAL A 257 8.69 3.41 -16.17
C VAL A 257 8.34 2.41 -15.07
N ALA A 258 7.86 2.87 -13.91
CA ALA A 258 7.53 2.00 -12.79
C ALA A 258 6.40 1.03 -13.14
N VAL A 259 5.32 1.53 -13.77
CA VAL A 259 4.21 0.69 -14.25
C VAL A 259 4.67 -0.23 -15.36
N PHE A 260 5.55 0.23 -16.26
CA PHE A 260 6.09 -0.62 -17.32
C PHE A 260 6.86 -1.81 -16.76
N VAL A 261 7.81 -1.57 -15.86
CA VAL A 261 8.60 -2.61 -15.20
C VAL A 261 7.68 -3.56 -14.42
N TYR A 262 6.77 -3.01 -13.61
CA TYR A 262 5.86 -3.81 -12.81
C TYR A 262 4.91 -4.67 -13.66
N ALA A 263 4.24 -4.10 -14.65
CA ALA A 263 3.20 -4.81 -15.39
C ALA A 263 3.74 -5.69 -16.53
N PHE A 264 4.82 -5.28 -17.21
CA PHE A 264 5.29 -5.98 -18.42
C PHE A 264 6.55 -6.81 -18.19
N ILE A 265 7.36 -6.50 -17.17
CA ILE A 265 8.51 -7.33 -16.80
C ILE A 265 8.11 -8.28 -15.68
N LEU A 266 7.74 -7.74 -14.52
CA LEU A 266 7.33 -8.58 -13.39
C LEU A 266 5.98 -9.26 -13.64
N GLY A 267 5.05 -8.60 -14.32
CA GLY A 267 3.76 -9.19 -14.66
C GLY A 267 3.87 -10.43 -15.54
N GLN A 268 4.92 -10.56 -16.35
CA GLN A 268 5.18 -11.76 -17.17
C GLN A 268 5.92 -12.88 -16.42
N THR A 269 6.27 -12.66 -15.15
CA THR A 269 7.10 -13.53 -14.34
C THR A 269 8.54 -13.66 -14.86
N ILE A 270 9.50 -13.55 -13.96
CA ILE A 270 10.91 -13.88 -14.20
C ILE A 270 11.14 -15.30 -13.68
N TYR A 271 11.77 -16.14 -14.51
CA TYR A 271 12.09 -17.53 -14.21
C TYR A 271 13.60 -17.72 -14.03
N PHE A 272 14.00 -18.62 -13.13
CA PHE A 272 15.40 -18.90 -12.81
C PHE A 272 15.74 -20.39 -12.94
#